data_AF-A0A948C585-F1
#
_entry.id   AF-A0A948C585-F1
#
_cell.length_a   1.000
_cell.length_b   1.000
_cell.length_c   1.000
_cell.angle_alpha   90.00
_cell.angle_beta   90.00
_cell.angle_gamma   90.00
#
_symmetry.space_group_name_H-M   'P 1'
#
loop_
_entity.id
_entity.type
_entity.pdbx_description
1 polymer ?
#
loop_
_entity_poly.entity_id
_entity_poly.type
_entity_poly.pdbx_seq_one_letter_code
_entity_poly.pdbx_strand_id
1 'polypeptide(L)'
;MNKSTFVAMSQEKNIQKQILSVVLIEMKVVILENIRSAYNVGNIIRTADALGWQVWLSGYTPSPQDNSKVVKTSLGAELHV
;
A
#
# COMPACT_ATOMS: atom_id res chain seq x y z
N MET A 1 -42.35 -8.17 -10.17
CA MET A 1 -41.59 -7.91 -8.93
C MET A 1 -42.08 -6.60 -8.34
N ASN A 2 -42.51 -6.57 -7.07
CA ASN A 2 -43.03 -5.35 -6.44
C ASN A 2 -41.87 -4.46 -5.95
N LYS A 3 -42.12 -3.15 -5.81
CA LYS A 3 -41.11 -2.16 -5.38
C LYS A 3 -40.41 -2.55 -4.06
N SER A 4 -41.14 -3.17 -3.14
CA SER A 4 -40.63 -3.62 -1.84
C SER A 4 -39.58 -4.73 -1.96
N THR A 5 -39.76 -5.68 -2.88
CA THR A 5 -38.76 -6.76 -3.11
C THR A 5 -37.46 -6.18 -3.68
N PHE A 6 -37.55 -5.20 -4.59
CA PHE A 6 -36.38 -4.56 -5.19
C PHE A 6 -35.54 -3.77 -4.16
N VAL A 7 -36.20 -3.05 -3.25
CA VAL A 7 -35.53 -2.30 -2.18
C VAL A 7 -34.80 -3.22 -1.21
N ALA A 8 -35.41 -4.35 -0.81
CA ALA A 8 -34.78 -5.34 0.06
C ALA A 8 -33.53 -5.96 -0.59
N MET A 9 -33.60 -6.34 -1.87
CA MET A 9 -32.45 -6.86 -2.62
C MET A 9 -31.33 -5.82 -2.79
N SER A 10 -31.67 -4.54 -2.92
CA SER A 10 -30.67 -3.45 -2.99
C SER A 10 -30.00 -3.21 -1.63
N GLN A 11 -30.73 -3.32 -0.53
CA GLN A 11 -30.21 -3.21 0.84
C GLN A 11 -29.21 -4.35 1.13
N GLU A 12 -29.57 -5.60 0.82
CA GLU A 12 -28.68 -6.74 0.99
C GLU A 12 -27.39 -6.61 0.18
N LYS A 13 -27.47 -6.16 -1.08
CA LYS A 13 -26.26 -5.90 -1.89
C LYS A 13 -25.37 -4.81 -1.30
N ASN A 14 -25.94 -3.75 -0.74
CA ASN A 14 -25.16 -2.69 -0.07
C ASN A 14 -24.52 -3.19 1.21
N ILE A 15 -25.24 -3.97 2.02
CA ILE A 15 -24.70 -4.59 3.24
C ILE A 15 -23.56 -5.55 2.88
N GLN A 16 -23.74 -6.40 1.86
CA GLN A 16 -22.67 -7.28 1.40
C GLN A 16 -21.45 -6.51 0.89
N LYS A 17 -21.64 -5.44 0.12
CA LYS A 17 -20.53 -4.61 -0.37
C LYS A 17 -19.79 -3.92 0.79
N GLN A 18 -20.51 -3.46 1.80
CA GLN A 18 -19.91 -2.83 2.97
C GLN A 18 -19.15 -3.85 3.83
N ILE A 19 -19.71 -5.04 4.08
CA ILE A 19 -19.00 -6.14 4.74
C ILE A 19 -17.76 -6.53 3.95
N LEU A 20 -17.88 -6.67 2.62
CA LEU A 20 -16.75 -6.99 1.76
C LEU A 20 -15.63 -5.93 1.86
N SER A 21 -15.98 -4.63 1.93
CA SER A 21 -15.00 -3.55 2.10
C SER A 21 -14.35 -3.50 3.49
N VAL A 22 -15.00 -4.03 4.52
CA VAL A 22 -14.45 -4.12 5.89
C VAL A 22 -13.54 -5.35 6.02
N VAL A 23 -13.82 -6.42 5.29
CA VAL A 23 -13.07 -7.69 5.35
C VAL A 23 -11.90 -7.71 4.35
N LEU A 24 -11.99 -7.01 3.22
CA LEU A 24 -10.90 -6.85 2.26
C LEU A 24 -10.07 -5.62 2.61
N ILE A 25 -9.00 -5.80 3.37
CA ILE A 25 -7.94 -4.81 3.46
C ILE A 25 -7.25 -4.78 2.09
N GLU A 26 -7.45 -3.71 1.32
CA GLU A 26 -6.72 -3.52 0.07
C GLU A 26 -5.23 -3.33 0.39
N MET A 27 -4.43 -4.38 0.19
CA MET A 27 -2.97 -4.28 0.22
C MET A 27 -2.52 -3.46 -0.99
N LYS A 28 -2.04 -2.24 -0.73
CA LYS A 28 -1.51 -1.33 -1.75
C LYS A 28 0.00 -1.51 -1.85
N VAL A 29 0.51 -1.48 -3.08
CA VAL A 29 1.94 -1.70 -3.38
C VAL A 29 2.47 -0.52 -4.19
N VAL A 30 3.67 -0.04 -3.85
CA VAL A 30 4.44 0.93 -4.63
C VAL A 30 5.69 0.26 -5.18
N ILE A 31 5.94 0.42 -6.48
CA ILE A 31 7.12 -0.13 -7.15
C ILE A 31 8.09 1.00 -7.47
N LEU A 32 9.32 0.90 -6.98
CA LEU A 32 10.40 1.87 -7.19
C LEU A 32 11.38 1.31 -8.22
N GLU A 33 11.10 1.58 -9.49
CA GLU A 33 11.92 1.12 -10.61
C GLU A 33 12.97 2.17 -10.97
N ASN A 34 14.24 1.76 -10.97
CA ASN A 34 15.36 2.54 -11.52
C ASN A 34 15.53 3.96 -10.91
N ILE A 35 15.19 4.13 -9.62
CA ILE A 35 15.41 5.39 -8.89
C ILE A 35 16.86 5.48 -8.44
N ARG A 36 17.61 6.50 -8.88
CA ARG A 36 19.03 6.66 -8.48
C ARG A 36 19.24 7.30 -7.10
N SER A 37 18.30 8.10 -6.62
CA SER A 37 18.48 8.87 -5.37
C SER A 37 18.13 8.01 -4.15
N ALA A 38 19.16 7.55 -3.42
CA ALA A 38 18.98 6.79 -2.18
C ALA A 38 18.20 7.56 -1.09
N TYR A 39 18.34 8.89 -1.02
CA TYR A 39 17.56 9.73 -0.10
C TYR A 39 16.07 9.75 -0.46
N ASN A 40 15.75 9.76 -1.76
CA ASN A 40 14.35 9.73 -2.20
C ASN A 40 13.75 8.34 -1.97
N VAL A 41 14.52 7.26 -2.19
CA VAL A 41 14.08 5.90 -1.88
C VAL A 41 13.70 5.78 -0.41
N GLY A 42 14.57 6.19 0.52
CA GLY A 42 14.24 6.09 1.94
C GLY A 42 13.07 6.98 2.38
N ASN A 43 12.91 8.17 1.78
CA ASN A 43 11.71 8.99 2.03
C ASN A 43 10.42 8.32 1.53
N ILE A 44 10.44 7.68 0.36
CA ILE A 44 9.28 6.95 -0.19
C ILE A 44 8.95 5.76 0.71
N ILE A 45 9.96 5.01 1.14
CA ILE A 45 9.79 3.89 2.09
C ILE A 45 9.09 4.35 3.36
N ARG A 46 9.58 5.45 3.96
CA ARG A 46 8.98 6.03 5.16
C ARG A 46 7.54 6.52 4.96
N THR A 47 7.22 7.06 3.77
CA THR A 47 5.84 7.44 3.43
C THR A 47 4.94 6.22 3.25
N ALA A 48 5.42 5.17 2.58
CA ALA A 48 4.66 3.95 2.36
C ALA A 48 4.34 3.23 3.68
N ASP A 49 5.31 3.14 4.59
CA ASP A 49 5.13 2.59 5.93
C ASP A 49 4.02 3.34 6.70
N ALA A 50 4.06 4.68 6.70
CA ALA A 50 3.03 5.50 7.35
C ALA A 50 1.62 5.32 6.73
N LEU A 51 1.53 4.88 5.47
CA LEU A 51 0.28 4.61 4.76
C LEU A 51 -0.15 3.14 4.83
N GLY A 52 0.66 2.26 5.41
CA GLY A 52 0.42 0.81 5.41
C GLY A 52 0.55 0.17 4.02
N TRP A 53 1.42 0.71 3.17
CA TRP A 53 1.65 0.22 1.81
C TRP A 53 2.94 -0.62 1.76
N GLN A 54 2.93 -1.66 0.92
CA GLN A 54 4.14 -2.42 0.62
C GLN A 54 5.00 -1.68 -0.41
N VAL A 55 6.32 -1.86 -0.33
CA VAL A 55 7.27 -1.23 -1.24
C VAL A 55 8.10 -2.31 -1.91
N TRP A 56 8.15 -2.32 -3.24
CA TRP A 56 9.01 -3.20 -3.99
C TRP A 56 10.08 -2.39 -4.73
N LEU A 57 11.33 -2.81 -4.60
CA LEU A 57 12.46 -2.19 -5.29
C LEU A 57 12.81 -3.02 -6.53
N SER A 58 13.10 -2.35 -7.66
CA SER A 58 13.46 -3.03 -8.90
C SER A 58 14.56 -2.30 -9.65
N GLY A 59 15.28 -3.04 -10.49
CA GLY A 59 16.41 -2.54 -11.27
C GLY A 59 17.58 -2.13 -10.38
N TYR A 60 18.19 -0.98 -10.68
CA TYR A 60 19.33 -0.46 -9.91
C TYR A 60 18.93 0.43 -8.71
N THR A 61 17.65 0.46 -8.33
CA THR A 61 17.17 1.24 -7.19
C THR A 61 17.94 0.83 -5.92
N PRO A 62 18.59 1.79 -5.21
CA PRO A 62 19.35 1.50 -4.00
C PRO A 62 18.50 0.77 -2.95
N SER A 63 19.05 -0.28 -2.37
CA SER A 63 18.39 -1.05 -1.33
C SER A 63 18.85 -0.61 0.06
N PRO A 64 18.02 -0.73 1.12
CA PRO A 64 18.51 -0.60 2.49
C PRO A 64 19.60 -1.62 2.85
N GLN A 65 19.69 -2.77 2.17
CA GLN A 65 20.73 -3.78 2.43
C GLN A 65 22.13 -3.35 1.94
N ASP A 66 22.22 -2.49 0.91
CA ASP A 66 23.48 -2.08 0.29
C ASP A 66 23.76 -0.58 0.35
N ASN A 67 22.81 0.24 0.85
CA ASN A 67 22.93 1.68 0.85
C ASN A 67 22.52 2.33 2.19
N SER A 68 23.51 2.77 2.95
CA SER A 68 23.31 3.44 4.25
C SER A 68 22.52 4.75 4.17
N LYS A 69 22.43 5.41 3.01
CA LYS A 69 21.62 6.63 2.84
C LYS A 69 20.12 6.31 2.81
N VAL A 70 19.74 5.12 2.31
CA VAL A 70 18.36 4.63 2.39
C VAL A 70 18.00 4.45 3.86
N VAL A 71 18.76 3.64 4.60
CA VAL A 71 18.58 3.42 6.06
C VAL A 71 18.47 4.74 6.83
N LYS A 72 19.40 5.68 6.57
CA LYS A 72 19.42 7.00 7.22
C LYS A 72 18.14 7.81 7.01
N THR A 73 17.44 7.64 5.90
CA THR A 73 16.23 8.41 5.57
C THR A 73 14.91 7.66 5.77
N SER A 74 14.96 6.33 5.77
CA SER A 74 13.83 5.45 6.08
C SER A 74 13.47 5.46 7.57
N LEU A 75 14.43 5.74 8.46
CA LEU A 75 14.22 5.86 9.91
C LEU A 75 13.57 4.62 10.56
N GLY A 76 13.95 3.41 10.14
CA GLY A 76 13.42 2.13 10.64
C GLY A 76 12.32 1.54 9.76
N ALA A 77 11.71 2.33 8.87
CA ALA A 77 10.70 1.85 7.93
C ALA A 77 11.25 0.86 6.89
N GLU A 78 12.57 0.83 6.68
CA GLU A 78 13.23 -0.12 5.78
C GLU A 78 13.13 -1.58 6.21
N LEU A 79 12.71 -1.85 7.45
CA LEU A 79 12.46 -3.20 7.94
C LEU A 79 11.15 -3.80 7.40
N HIS A 80 10.32 -3.00 6.74
CA HIS A 80 9.01 -3.38 6.20
C HIS A 80 8.95 -3.39 4.66
N VAL A 81 10.12 -3.33 4.00
CA VAL A 81 10.32 -3.30 2.55
C VAL A 81 10.81 -4.64 2.02
#